data_AF-A0A7S2LR54-F1
#
_entry.id   AF-A0A7S2LR54-F1
#
_cell.length_a   1.000
_cell.length_b   1.000
_cell.length_c   1.000
_cell.angle_alpha   90.00
_cell.angle_beta   90.00
_cell.angle_gamma   90.00
#
_symmetry.space_group_name_H-M   'P 1'
#
loop_
_entity.id
_entity.type
_entity.pdbx_description
1 polymer ?
#
loop_
_entity_poly.entity_id
_entity_poly.type
_entity_poly.pdbx_seq_one_letter_code
_entity_poly.pdbx_strand_id
1 'polypeptide(L)'
;VRGAALLIVGNTREETKQRDGGREVYIKGINAKGVWERTLKSSGSDFDTTMTPNADGSYDHTPVKILTADSEKVDATSWWENDGTVHVSWTQGVNRYGGGSFESRRYLENNGDIYVCESIFRRDNKADGPDPSLKWKFLREGATFYVGSSK
;
A
#
# COMPACT_ATOMS: atom_id res chain seq x y z
N VAL A 1 -8.45 13.34 19.22
CA VAL A 1 -7.92 12.18 18.44
C VAL A 1 -7.55 12.55 16.99
N ARG A 2 -8.37 13.33 16.25
CA ARG A 2 -8.05 13.72 14.84
C ARG A 2 -6.75 14.54 14.67
N GLY A 3 -6.45 15.48 15.57
CA GLY A 3 -5.25 16.33 15.45
C GLY A 3 -3.91 15.60 15.56
N ALA A 4 -3.77 14.65 16.49
CA ALA A 4 -2.56 13.84 16.62
C ALA A 4 -2.36 12.87 15.45
N ALA A 5 -3.46 12.30 14.92
CA ALA A 5 -3.41 11.46 13.72
C ALA A 5 -2.95 12.26 12.49
N LEU A 6 -3.44 13.49 12.32
CA LEU A 6 -3.03 14.37 11.22
C LEU A 6 -1.54 14.77 11.29
N LEU A 7 -1.02 15.05 12.49
CA LEU A 7 0.40 15.37 12.71
C LEU A 7 1.33 14.19 12.37
N ILE A 8 0.93 12.97 12.74
CA ILE A 8 1.69 11.76 12.41
C ILE A 8 1.69 11.54 10.89
N VAL A 9 0.54 11.74 10.24
CA VAL A 9 0.39 11.58 8.79
C VAL A 9 1.23 12.60 8.02
N GLY A 10 1.20 13.88 8.41
CA GLY A 10 1.95 14.94 7.73
C GLY A 10 3.47 14.82 7.80
N ASN A 11 3.99 14.12 8.82
CA ASN A 11 5.43 13.91 9.03
C ASN A 11 5.89 12.49 8.64
N THR A 12 5.03 11.70 7.97
CA THR A 12 5.43 10.36 7.50
C THR A 12 6.27 10.48 6.24
N ARG A 13 7.45 9.86 6.25
CA ARG A 13 8.27 9.60 5.06
C ARG A 13 8.15 8.13 4.69
N GLU A 14 8.10 7.84 3.40
CA GLU A 14 8.11 6.47 2.90
C GLU A 14 9.27 6.29 1.92
N GLU A 15 10.00 5.19 2.08
CA GLU A 15 10.99 4.70 1.14
C GLU A 15 10.49 3.36 0.58
N THR A 16 10.35 3.29 -0.75
CA THR A 16 9.88 2.10 -1.45
C THR A 16 10.93 1.66 -2.45
N LYS A 17 11.27 0.37 -2.44
CA LYS A 17 12.22 -0.24 -3.39
C LYS A 17 11.60 -1.47 -4.03
N GLN A 18 11.60 -1.50 -5.35
CA GLN A 18 11.28 -2.71 -6.11
C GLN A 18 12.58 -3.49 -6.35
N ARG A 19 12.53 -4.81 -6.20
CA ARG A 19 13.62 -5.74 -6.47
C ARG A 19 13.09 -6.93 -7.28
N ASP A 20 14.00 -7.71 -7.84
CA ASP A 20 13.69 -8.93 -8.59
C ASP A 20 12.61 -8.69 -9.67
N GLY A 21 12.80 -7.66 -10.48
CA GLY A 21 11.83 -7.29 -11.54
C GLY A 21 10.43 -6.91 -11.05
N GLY A 22 10.30 -6.49 -9.78
CA GLY A 22 9.00 -6.17 -9.16
C GLY A 22 8.40 -7.31 -8.34
N ARG A 23 9.05 -8.48 -8.25
CA ARG A 23 8.59 -9.60 -7.39
C ARG A 23 8.74 -9.32 -5.92
N GLU A 24 9.61 -8.38 -5.54
CA GLU A 24 9.73 -7.94 -4.16
C GLU A 24 9.54 -6.42 -4.06
N VAL A 25 8.66 -6.00 -3.16
CA VAL A 25 8.43 -4.59 -2.84
C VAL A 25 8.76 -4.37 -1.37
N TYR A 26 9.90 -3.74 -1.14
CA TYR A 26 10.30 -3.26 0.18
C TYR A 26 9.66 -1.90 0.46
N ILE A 27 9.05 -1.76 1.63
CA ILE A 27 8.42 -0.53 2.09
C ILE A 27 8.94 -0.22 3.49
N LYS A 28 9.45 0.99 3.67
CA LYS A 28 9.86 1.54 4.95
C LYS A 28 9.15 2.85 5.23
N GLY A 29 8.39 2.90 6.31
CA GLY A 29 7.77 4.12 6.79
C GLY A 29 8.47 4.66 8.02
N ILE A 30 8.64 5.98 8.08
CA ILE A 30 9.24 6.69 9.19
C ILE A 30 8.27 7.79 9.62
N ASN A 31 7.85 7.78 10.87
CA ASN A 31 7.03 8.86 11.43
C ASN A 31 7.35 9.07 12.93
N ALA A 32 6.61 9.95 13.59
CA ALA A 32 6.82 10.27 15.00
C ALA A 32 6.66 9.08 15.97
N LYS A 33 6.02 7.98 15.54
CA LYS A 33 5.89 6.74 16.33
C LYS A 33 7.05 5.76 16.12
N GLY A 34 7.93 6.02 15.15
CA GLY A 34 9.11 5.20 14.88
C GLY A 34 9.25 4.80 13.41
N VAL A 35 10.06 3.77 13.21
CA VAL A 35 10.35 3.18 11.89
C VAL A 35 9.68 1.82 11.80
N TRP A 36 9.01 1.56 10.70
CA TRP A 36 8.53 0.22 10.35
C TRP A 36 9.01 -0.13 8.96
N GLU A 37 9.28 -1.41 8.74
CA GLU A 37 9.72 -1.94 7.46
C GLU A 37 9.10 -3.30 7.18
N ARG A 38 8.85 -3.59 5.90
CA ARG A 38 8.32 -4.87 5.43
C ARG A 38 8.70 -5.08 3.98
N THR A 39 8.85 -6.35 3.60
CA THR A 39 8.99 -6.77 2.21
C THR A 39 7.77 -7.58 1.83
N LEU A 40 7.07 -7.14 0.79
CA LEU A 40 5.98 -7.86 0.17
C LEU A 40 6.54 -8.70 -0.99
N LYS A 41 5.94 -9.87 -1.22
CA LYS A 41 6.25 -10.71 -2.38
C LYS A 41 5.07 -10.66 -3.35
N SER A 42 5.32 -10.09 -4.52
CA SER A 42 4.32 -9.93 -5.56
C SER A 42 4.23 -11.20 -6.39
N SER A 43 3.03 -11.77 -6.51
CA SER A 43 2.82 -13.01 -7.26
C SER A 43 3.03 -12.85 -8.76
N GLY A 44 3.01 -11.62 -9.28
CA GLY A 44 3.17 -11.28 -10.70
C GLY A 44 2.51 -9.97 -11.05
N SER A 45 2.50 -9.65 -12.35
CA SER A 45 1.71 -8.57 -12.92
C SER A 45 0.58 -9.13 -13.79
N ASP A 46 -0.44 -8.33 -14.03
CA ASP A 46 -1.48 -8.58 -15.04
C ASP A 46 -0.93 -8.67 -16.47
N PHE A 47 0.29 -8.18 -16.72
CA PHE A 47 1.03 -8.36 -17.97
C PHE A 47 1.80 -9.69 -18.04
N ASP A 48 1.96 -10.39 -16.92
CA ASP A 48 2.70 -11.64 -16.84
C ASP A 48 1.89 -12.80 -17.43
N THR A 49 2.22 -13.17 -18.67
CA THR A 49 1.57 -14.28 -19.38
C THR A 49 1.93 -15.66 -18.83
N THR A 50 2.84 -15.75 -17.84
CA THR A 50 3.19 -17.01 -17.19
C THR A 50 2.20 -17.40 -16.10
N MET A 51 1.37 -16.47 -15.62
CA MET A 51 0.28 -16.77 -14.69
C MET A 51 -1.00 -17.11 -15.46
N THR A 52 -1.57 -18.28 -15.18
CA THR A 52 -2.89 -18.64 -15.70
C THR A 52 -3.95 -18.21 -14.69
N PRO A 53 -4.95 -17.41 -15.08
CA PRO A 53 -6.04 -17.06 -14.17
C PRO A 53 -6.89 -18.29 -13.84
N ASN A 54 -7.49 -18.26 -12.66
CA ASN A 54 -8.53 -19.18 -12.23
C ASN A 54 -9.77 -19.04 -13.14
N ALA A 55 -10.69 -20.01 -13.05
CA ALA A 55 -11.92 -20.03 -13.86
C ALA A 55 -12.81 -18.78 -13.67
N ASP A 56 -12.69 -18.11 -12.53
CA ASP A 56 -13.40 -16.86 -12.20
C ASP A 56 -12.63 -15.58 -12.59
N GLY A 57 -11.45 -15.73 -13.21
CA GLY A 57 -10.56 -14.62 -13.59
C GLY A 57 -9.64 -14.12 -12.47
N SER A 58 -9.70 -14.71 -11.27
CA SER A 58 -8.77 -14.39 -10.18
C SER A 58 -7.39 -15.03 -10.38
N TYR A 59 -6.39 -14.57 -9.62
CA TYR A 59 -5.06 -15.18 -9.60
C TYR A 59 -4.72 -15.68 -8.20
N ASP A 60 -4.02 -16.81 -8.14
CA ASP A 60 -3.51 -17.34 -6.87
C ASP A 60 -2.29 -16.53 -6.42
N HIS A 61 -2.50 -15.70 -5.39
CA HIS A 61 -1.44 -14.89 -4.80
C HIS A 61 -0.73 -15.66 -3.68
N THR A 62 0.60 -15.62 -3.67
CA THR A 62 1.39 -16.25 -2.60
C THR A 62 1.36 -15.38 -1.34
N PRO A 63 0.82 -15.85 -0.20
CA PRO A 63 0.85 -15.10 1.04
C PRO A 63 2.24 -15.11 1.67
N VAL A 64 2.63 -14.00 2.28
CA VAL A 64 3.83 -13.89 3.12
C VAL A 64 3.47 -13.33 4.49
N LYS A 65 4.15 -13.83 5.52
CA LYS A 65 4.01 -13.28 6.88
C LYS A 65 4.76 -11.95 6.96
N ILE A 66 4.07 -10.90 7.38
CA ILE A 66 4.67 -9.59 7.63
C ILE A 66 4.33 -9.09 9.04
N LEU A 67 5.06 -8.06 9.47
CA LEU A 67 4.68 -7.25 10.63
C LEU A 67 4.00 -5.96 10.15
N THR A 68 2.86 -5.64 10.74
CA THR A 68 2.22 -4.33 10.54
C THR A 68 3.00 -3.24 11.27
N ALA A 69 2.69 -1.96 10.99
CA ALA A 69 3.25 -0.83 11.73
C ALA A 69 2.94 -0.86 13.24
N ASP A 70 1.93 -1.64 13.63
CA ASP A 70 1.52 -1.89 15.00
C ASP A 70 2.13 -3.17 15.61
N SER A 71 3.12 -3.75 14.92
CA SER A 71 3.82 -5.00 15.28
C SER A 71 2.93 -6.25 15.34
N GLU A 72 1.84 -6.25 14.58
CA GLU A 72 0.98 -7.44 14.44
C GLU A 72 1.48 -8.35 13.32
N LYS A 73 1.54 -9.66 13.57
CA LYS A 73 1.88 -10.67 12.56
C LYS A 73 0.64 -11.03 11.76
N VAL A 74 0.72 -10.86 10.45
CA VAL A 74 -0.41 -11.01 9.52
C VAL A 74 0.04 -11.65 8.22
N ASP A 75 -0.90 -12.23 7.48
CA ASP A 75 -0.66 -12.63 6.10
C ASP A 75 -0.80 -11.43 5.17
N ALA A 76 0.08 -11.35 4.18
CA ALA A 76 -0.02 -10.38 3.13
C ALA A 76 0.16 -11.02 1.76
N THR A 77 -0.75 -10.72 0.85
CA THR A 77 -0.64 -11.03 -0.57
C THR A 77 -0.40 -9.74 -1.35
N SER A 78 0.29 -9.84 -2.50
CA SER A 78 0.49 -8.68 -3.37
C SER A 78 0.68 -9.08 -4.82
N TRP A 79 0.39 -8.16 -5.73
CA TRP A 79 0.49 -8.31 -7.18
C TRP A 79 0.59 -6.93 -7.85
N TRP A 80 0.77 -6.91 -9.16
CA TRP A 80 0.72 -5.70 -9.96
C TRP A 80 -0.48 -5.71 -10.91
N GLU A 81 -1.14 -4.56 -11.01
CA GLU A 81 -2.22 -4.26 -11.93
C GLU A 81 -1.82 -3.11 -12.86
N ASN A 82 -2.65 -2.87 -13.88
CA ASN A 82 -2.52 -1.80 -14.85
C ASN A 82 -1.18 -1.89 -15.59
N ASP A 83 -0.96 -3.01 -16.27
CA ASP A 83 0.26 -3.32 -17.02
C ASP A 83 1.52 -3.21 -16.16
N GLY A 84 1.45 -3.69 -14.91
CA GLY A 84 2.57 -3.65 -13.98
C GLY A 84 2.86 -2.28 -13.32
N THR A 85 1.98 -1.28 -13.47
CA THR A 85 2.25 0.09 -12.97
C THR A 85 1.65 0.38 -11.58
N VAL A 86 0.69 -0.43 -11.13
CA VAL A 86 0.02 -0.28 -9.84
C VAL A 86 0.31 -1.50 -8.98
N HIS A 87 1.04 -1.32 -7.88
CA HIS A 87 1.25 -2.39 -6.92
C HIS A 87 0.05 -2.47 -5.97
N VAL A 88 -0.61 -3.63 -5.93
CA VAL A 88 -1.70 -3.92 -5.02
C VAL A 88 -1.22 -4.88 -3.94
N SER A 89 -1.67 -4.65 -2.71
CA SER A 89 -1.37 -5.52 -1.58
C SER A 89 -2.56 -5.64 -0.65
N TRP A 90 -2.72 -6.83 -0.08
CA TRP A 90 -3.78 -7.10 0.87
C TRP A 90 -3.19 -7.69 2.13
N THR A 91 -3.34 -6.98 3.24
CA THR A 91 -2.94 -7.46 4.57
C THR A 91 -4.16 -8.02 5.27
N GLN A 92 -4.16 -9.31 5.59
CA GLN A 92 -5.32 -10.06 6.07
C GLN A 92 -5.18 -10.44 7.55
N GLY A 93 -6.32 -10.56 8.24
CA GLY A 93 -6.35 -11.07 9.62
C GLY A 93 -5.80 -10.10 10.66
N VAL A 94 -6.01 -8.80 10.47
CA VAL A 94 -5.71 -7.78 11.47
C VAL A 94 -6.75 -7.89 12.58
N ASN A 95 -6.32 -8.17 13.81
CA ASN A 95 -7.19 -8.25 14.98
C ASN A 95 -7.42 -6.89 15.63
N ARG A 96 -6.47 -5.95 15.44
CA ARG A 96 -6.66 -4.57 15.88
C ARG A 96 -7.85 -3.92 15.17
N TYR A 97 -8.37 -2.85 15.76
CA TYR A 97 -9.47 -2.06 15.19
C TYR A 97 -10.78 -2.82 15.00
N GLY A 98 -10.97 -3.95 15.71
CA GLY A 98 -12.20 -4.74 15.65
C GLY A 98 -12.21 -5.86 14.60
N GLY A 99 -11.07 -6.20 14.00
CA GLY A 99 -11.00 -7.23 12.97
C GLY A 99 -11.11 -6.65 11.56
N GLY A 100 -10.24 -7.07 10.65
CA GLY A 100 -10.34 -6.72 9.24
C GLY A 100 -9.08 -6.97 8.42
N SER A 101 -9.05 -6.33 7.26
CA SER A 101 -7.97 -6.41 6.29
C SER A 101 -7.65 -5.03 5.70
N PHE A 102 -6.40 -4.76 5.35
CA PHE A 102 -6.02 -3.54 4.63
C PHE A 102 -5.71 -3.85 3.17
N GLU A 103 -6.54 -3.37 2.26
CA GLU A 103 -6.22 -3.31 0.84
C GLU A 103 -5.43 -2.02 0.59
N SER A 104 -4.29 -2.10 -0.08
CA SER A 104 -3.46 -0.93 -0.39
C SER A 104 -3.02 -0.95 -1.84
N ARG A 105 -3.09 0.21 -2.51
CA ARG A 105 -2.68 0.44 -3.89
C ARG A 105 -1.59 1.50 -3.94
N ARG A 106 -0.51 1.22 -4.65
CA ARG A 106 0.67 2.08 -4.71
C ARG A 106 1.08 2.30 -6.14
N TYR A 107 1.23 3.56 -6.53
CA TYR A 107 1.54 3.94 -7.90
C TYR A 107 2.19 5.33 -7.94
N LEU A 108 2.69 5.68 -9.13
CA LEU A 108 3.33 6.97 -9.37
C LEU A 108 2.39 7.85 -10.22
N GLU A 109 2.22 9.10 -9.82
CA GLU A 109 1.56 10.18 -10.58
C GLU A 109 2.60 11.24 -10.98
N ASN A 110 2.22 12.18 -11.85
CA ASN A 110 3.03 13.32 -12.26
C ASN A 110 4.45 12.92 -12.72
N ASN A 111 4.54 11.98 -13.68
CA ASN A 111 5.80 11.48 -14.24
C ASN A 111 6.78 10.91 -13.19
N GLY A 112 6.27 10.43 -12.05
CA GLY A 112 7.09 9.85 -10.98
C GLY A 112 7.34 10.79 -9.80
N ASP A 113 7.01 12.07 -9.92
CA ASP A 113 7.25 13.05 -8.86
C ASP A 113 6.36 12.82 -7.64
N ILE A 114 5.19 12.21 -7.83
CA ILE A 114 4.26 11.94 -6.74
C ILE A 114 4.12 10.44 -6.60
N TYR A 115 4.51 9.94 -5.43
CA TYR A 115 4.20 8.57 -5.02
C TYR A 115 2.88 8.56 -4.25
N VAL A 116 1.95 7.73 -4.71
CA VAL A 116 0.60 7.63 -4.15
C VAL A 116 0.45 6.30 -3.44
N CYS A 117 -0.14 6.35 -2.25
CA CYS A 117 -0.64 5.18 -1.55
C CYS A 117 -2.10 5.38 -1.20
N GLU A 118 -2.97 4.55 -1.73
CA GLU A 118 -4.37 4.45 -1.30
C GLU A 118 -4.51 3.23 -0.41
N SER A 119 -5.30 3.32 0.65
CA SER A 119 -5.62 2.19 1.51
C SER A 119 -7.07 2.21 1.95
N ILE A 120 -7.68 1.03 1.97
CA ILE A 120 -9.04 0.80 2.45
C ILE A 120 -8.95 -0.26 3.54
N PHE A 121 -9.50 0.04 4.72
CA PHE A 121 -9.67 -0.95 5.78
C PHE A 121 -11.00 -1.68 5.57
N ARG A 122 -10.91 -2.92 5.11
CA ARG A 122 -12.04 -3.84 4.94
C ARG A 122 -12.37 -4.43 6.32
N ARG A 123 -13.40 -3.90 6.98
CA ARG A 123 -13.84 -4.42 8.29
C ARG A 123 -14.48 -5.79 8.14
N ASP A 124 -14.28 -6.64 9.15
CA ASP A 124 -14.99 -7.92 9.25
C ASP A 124 -16.47 -7.67 9.56
N ASN A 125 -16.75 -6.78 10.52
CA ASN A 125 -18.11 -6.41 10.87
C ASN A 125 -18.61 -5.18 10.08
N LYS A 126 -19.50 -5.41 9.11
CA LYS A 126 -20.10 -4.32 8.30
C LYS A 126 -21.14 -3.49 9.05
N ALA A 127 -21.64 -3.95 10.20
CA ALA A 127 -22.58 -3.18 11.00
C ALA A 127 -21.96 -1.88 11.57
N ASP A 128 -20.62 -1.82 11.66
CA ASP A 128 -19.89 -0.65 12.16
C ASP A 128 -19.84 0.51 11.15
N GLY A 129 -20.45 0.37 9.98
CA GLY A 129 -20.53 1.38 8.92
C GLY A 129 -19.60 1.11 7.73
N PRO A 130 -19.41 2.10 6.84
CA PRO A 130 -18.63 1.92 5.61
C PRO A 130 -17.14 1.73 5.90
N ASP A 131 -16.47 0.94 5.05
CA ASP A 131 -15.03 0.73 5.08
C ASP A 131 -14.28 2.08 4.96
N PRO A 132 -13.45 2.47 5.95
CA PRO A 132 -12.74 3.74 5.90
C PRO A 132 -11.58 3.63 4.91
N SER A 133 -11.37 4.70 4.15
CA SER A 133 -10.29 4.80 3.17
C SER A 133 -9.41 6.03 3.41
N LEU A 134 -8.18 5.96 2.92
CA LEU A 134 -7.19 7.03 3.02
C LEU A 134 -6.31 7.03 1.77
N LYS A 135 -6.02 8.23 1.26
CA LYS A 135 -5.10 8.46 0.16
C LYS A 135 -3.96 9.35 0.64
N TRP A 136 -2.74 8.83 0.56
CA TRP A 136 -1.51 9.56 0.79
C TRP A 136 -0.84 9.90 -0.53
N LYS A 137 -0.32 11.12 -0.61
CA LYS A 137 0.55 11.56 -1.70
C LYS A 137 1.86 12.04 -1.10
N PHE A 138 2.96 11.48 -1.56
CA PHE A 138 4.32 11.81 -1.15
C PHE A 138 5.02 12.48 -2.33
N LEU A 139 5.52 13.69 -2.11
CA LEU A 139 6.40 14.34 -3.09
C LEU A 139 7.76 13.64 -3.04
N ARG A 140 8.27 13.22 -4.19
CA ARG A 140 9.61 12.66 -4.33
C ARG A 140 10.64 13.70 -3.90
N GLU A 141 11.66 13.27 -3.18
CA GLU A 141 12.76 14.15 -2.79
C GLU A 141 13.44 14.75 -4.03
N GLY A 142 13.59 16.08 -4.04
CA GLY A 142 14.11 16.84 -5.19
C GLY A 142 13.06 17.22 -6.25
N ALA A 143 11.84 16.69 -6.19
CA ALA A 143 10.75 17.17 -7.05
C ALA A 143 10.22 18.52 -6.55
N THR A 144 9.76 19.37 -7.46
CA THR A 144 9.20 20.70 -7.12
C THR A 144 7.79 20.80 -7.65
N PHE A 145 6.85 21.28 -6.84
CA PHE A 145 5.53 21.64 -7.35
C PHE A 145 5.65 22.92 -8.19
N TYR A 146 5.40 22.84 -9.50
CA TYR A 146 5.06 24.04 -10.27
C TYR A 146 3.65 24.48 -9.86
N VAL A 147 3.55 25.31 -8.82
CA VAL A 147 2.33 26.06 -8.55
C VAL A 147 2.34 27.22 -9.55
N GLY A 148 1.76 27.00 -10.72
CA GLY A 148 1.54 28.08 -11.68
C GLY A 148 0.80 29.21 -10.96
N SER A 149 1.43 30.38 -10.84
CA SER A 149 0.75 31.57 -10.38
C SER A 149 -0.36 31.88 -11.39
N SER A 150 -1.61 31.63 -11.02
CA SER A 150 -2.72 32.29 -11.69
C SER A 150 -2.49 33.79 -11.49
N LYS A 151 -2.20 34.48 -12.59
CA LYS A 151 -2.42 35.93 -12.65
C LYS A 151 -3.91 36.21 -12.72
#